data_AF-A0A0Q7DWE2-F1
#
_entry.id   AF-A0A0Q7DWE2-F1
#
_cell.length_a   1.000
_cell.length_b   1.000
_cell.length_c   1.000
_cell.angle_alpha   90.00
_cell.angle_beta   90.00
_cell.angle_gamma   90.00
#
_symmetry.space_group_name_H-M   'P 1'
#
loop_
_entity.id
_entity.type
_entity.pdbx_description
1 polymer ?
#
loop_
_entity_poly.entity_id
_entity_poly.type
_entity_poly.pdbx_seq_one_letter_code
_entity_poly.pdbx_strand_id
1 'polypeptide(L)'
;MSRTLKRLFVDHPREVEESYLEHMAASGRFGFKLLRLAACAFCHAVVPGVFKSTVSDEIKATARTMGKRAEEARDTRMRDAGVWDPGL
;
A
#
# COMPACT_ATOMS: atom_id res chain seq x y z
N MET A 1 -26.52 15.60 -12.91
CA MET A 1 -25.36 15.03 -12.18
C MET A 1 -24.11 15.82 -12.59
N SER A 2 -23.37 16.42 -11.65
CA SER A 2 -22.16 17.18 -11.97
C SER A 2 -21.13 16.30 -12.70
N ARG A 3 -20.61 16.73 -13.86
CA ARG A 3 -19.64 15.98 -14.68
C ARG A 3 -18.43 15.51 -13.86
N THR A 4 -18.01 16.32 -12.89
CA THR A 4 -16.90 16.03 -11.97
C THR A 4 -17.15 14.80 -11.09
N LEU A 5 -18.38 14.62 -10.61
CA LEU A 5 -18.73 13.47 -9.76
C LEU A 5 -18.72 12.16 -10.55
N LYS A 6 -19.18 12.18 -11.82
CA LYS A 6 -19.09 10.99 -12.68
C LYS A 6 -17.64 10.56 -12.90
N ARG A 7 -16.77 11.53 -13.21
CA ARG A 7 -15.36 11.25 -13.44
C ARG A 7 -14.66 10.64 -12.23
N LEU A 8 -14.89 11.21 -11.04
CA LEU A 8 -14.22 10.76 -9.81
C LEU A 8 -14.76 9.44 -9.26
N PHE A 9 -16.06 9.21 -9.32
CA PHE A 9 -16.70 8.09 -8.63
C PHE A 9 -17.13 6.95 -9.57
N VAL A 10 -17.15 7.16 -10.88
CA VAL A 10 -17.58 6.16 -11.88
C VAL A 10 -16.46 5.85 -12.87
N ASP A 11 -15.82 6.88 -13.45
CA ASP A 11 -14.81 6.65 -14.48
C ASP A 11 -13.48 6.19 -13.87
N HIS A 12 -13.03 6.78 -12.76
CA HIS A 12 -11.76 6.40 -12.11
C HIS A 12 -11.69 4.94 -11.61
N PRO A 13 -12.69 4.38 -10.91
CA PRO A 13 -12.65 2.96 -10.54
C PRO A 13 -12.63 2.04 -11.77
N ARG A 14 -13.30 2.44 -12.86
CA ARG A 14 -13.32 1.67 -14.12
C ARG A 14 -11.96 1.67 -14.84
N GLU A 15 -11.15 2.72 -14.69
CA GLU A 15 -9.78 2.78 -15.24
C GLU A 15 -8.84 1.73 -14.61
N VAL A 16 -9.16 1.27 -13.40
CA VAL A 16 -8.42 0.20 -12.70
C VAL A 16 -9.21 -1.11 -12.64
N GLU A 17 -10.27 -1.24 -13.44
CA GLU A 17 -11.15 -2.42 -13.53
C GLU A 17 -11.81 -2.83 -12.19
N GLU A 18 -11.98 -1.88 -11.25
CA GLU A 18 -12.62 -2.12 -9.94
C GLU A 18 -14.01 -1.46 -9.87
N SER A 19 -14.96 -2.08 -9.17
CA SER A 19 -16.16 -1.36 -8.76
C SER A 19 -15.84 -0.30 -7.71
N TYR A 20 -16.62 0.77 -7.63
CA TYR A 20 -16.39 1.83 -6.64
C TYR A 20 -16.33 1.30 -5.19
N LEU A 21 -17.16 0.29 -4.85
CA LEU A 21 -17.16 -0.30 -3.52
C LEU A 21 -15.88 -1.12 -3.24
N GLU A 22 -15.37 -1.85 -4.23
CA GLU A 22 -14.10 -2.57 -4.12
C GLU A 22 -12.94 -1.58 -3.93
N HIS A 23 -12.87 -0.55 -4.77
CA HIS A 23 -11.85 0.48 -4.70
C HIS A 23 -11.89 1.24 -3.37
N MET A 24 -13.09 1.62 -2.92
CA MET A 24 -13.32 2.27 -1.63
C MET A 24 -12.93 1.35 -0.47
N ALA A 25 -13.28 0.06 -0.51
CA ALA A 25 -12.95 -0.88 0.55
C ALA A 25 -11.43 -1.15 0.62
N ALA A 26 -10.77 -1.32 -0.53
CA ALA A 26 -9.33 -1.51 -0.61
C ALA A 26 -8.58 -0.29 -0.06
N SER A 27 -8.89 0.90 -0.57
CA SER A 27 -8.28 2.15 -0.13
C SER A 27 -8.60 2.47 1.33
N GLY A 28 -9.85 2.24 1.74
CA GLY A 28 -10.32 2.44 3.11
C GLY A 28 -9.60 1.56 4.11
N ARG A 29 -9.42 0.26 3.83
CA ARG A 29 -8.67 -0.67 4.70
C ARG A 29 -7.23 -0.18 4.91
N PHE A 30 -6.58 0.27 3.85
CA PHE A 30 -5.22 0.81 3.93
C PHE A 30 -5.17 2.10 4.76
N GLY A 31 -6.10 3.04 4.51
CA GLY A 31 -6.21 4.28 5.28
C GLY A 31 -6.46 4.05 6.77
N PHE A 32 -7.39 3.16 7.13
CA PHE A 32 -7.67 2.80 8.52
C PHE A 32 -6.47 2.15 9.22
N LYS A 33 -5.68 1.33 8.50
CA LYS A 33 -4.43 0.79 9.04
C LYS A 33 -3.47 1.92 9.41
N LEU A 34 -3.22 2.85 8.49
CA LEU A 34 -2.31 3.99 8.76
C LEU A 34 -2.80 4.87 9.91
N LEU A 35 -4.10 5.14 9.99
CA LEU A 35 -4.70 5.91 11.09
C LEU A 35 -4.44 5.25 12.46
N ARG A 36 -4.60 3.92 12.54
CA ARG A 36 -4.29 3.14 13.75
C ARG A 36 -2.81 3.20 14.12
N LEU A 37 -1.91 3.11 13.13
CA LEU A 37 -0.47 3.22 13.39
C LEU A 37 -0.08 4.61 13.87
N ALA A 38 -0.69 5.67 13.31
CA ALA A 38 -0.50 7.03 13.79
C ALA A 38 -0.95 7.18 15.25
N ALA A 39 -2.13 6.63 15.60
CA ALA A 39 -2.60 6.61 16.98
C ALA A 39 -1.62 5.88 17.92
N CYS A 40 -1.11 4.71 17.51
CA CYS A 40 -0.10 3.98 18.29
C CYS A 40 1.20 4.79 18.48
N ALA A 41 1.66 5.48 17.44
CA ALA A 41 2.84 6.35 17.50
C ALA A 41 2.64 7.50 18.51
N PHE A 42 1.48 8.15 18.49
CA PHE A 42 1.16 9.21 19.46
C PHE A 42 1.04 8.67 20.88
N CYS A 43 0.41 7.51 21.09
CA CYS A 43 0.38 6.87 22.40
C CYS A 43 1.80 6.56 22.91
N HIS A 44 2.70 6.06 22.04
CA HIS A 44 4.10 5.84 22.40
C HIS A 44 4.84 7.14 22.75
N ALA A 45 4.57 8.23 22.03
CA ALA A 45 5.16 9.54 22.31
C ALA A 45 4.72 10.10 23.66
N VAL A 46 3.47 9.88 24.06
CA VAL A 46 2.93 10.32 25.35
C VAL A 46 3.36 9.41 26.49
N VAL A 47 3.35 8.09 26.28
CA VAL A 47 3.73 7.08 27.27
C VAL A 47 4.88 6.23 26.71
N PRO A 48 6.14 6.64 26.94
CA PRO A 48 7.29 5.87 26.50
C PRO A 48 7.26 4.47 27.12
N GLY A 49 6.92 3.46 26.31
CA GLY A 49 6.76 2.08 26.79
C GLY A 49 5.63 1.30 26.16
N VAL A 50 4.58 1.96 25.66
CA VAL A 50 3.48 1.31 24.92
C VAL A 50 3.80 1.28 23.41
N PHE A 51 3.36 0.26 22.67
CA PHE A 51 3.55 0.17 21.20
C PHE A 51 5.00 0.30 20.69
N LYS A 52 6.01 -0.13 21.46
CA LYS A 52 7.44 0.10 21.20
C LYS A 52 7.91 -0.23 19.78
N SER A 53 7.43 -1.34 19.20
CA SER A 53 7.81 -1.76 17.84
C SER A 53 6.64 -1.83 16.86
N THR A 54 5.40 -1.64 17.34
CA THR A 54 4.18 -1.87 16.55
C THR A 54 4.18 -1.11 15.23
N VAL A 55 4.54 0.18 15.27
CA VAL A 55 4.56 1.02 14.07
C VAL A 55 5.69 0.57 13.12
N SER A 56 6.90 0.39 13.64
CA SER A 56 8.06 -0.02 12.85
C SER A 56 7.86 -1.38 12.18
N ASP A 57 7.31 -2.36 12.90
CA ASP A 57 7.08 -3.71 12.39
C ASP A 57 6.02 -3.72 11.28
N GLU A 58 4.94 -2.94 11.45
CA GLU A 58 3.88 -2.81 10.45
C GLU A 58 4.30 -2.03 9.21
N ILE A 59 5.14 -1.00 9.35
CA ILE A 59 5.72 -0.29 8.22
C ILE A 59 6.65 -1.22 7.43
N LYS A 60 7.50 -2.00 8.10
CA LYS A 60 8.34 -3.01 7.43
C LYS A 60 7.49 -4.06 6.71
N ALA A 61 6.41 -4.54 7.33
CA ALA A 61 5.50 -5.49 6.71
C ALA A 61 4.84 -4.92 5.46
N THR A 62 4.33 -3.69 5.55
CA THR A 62 3.71 -2.97 4.43
C THR A 62 4.72 -2.76 3.29
N ALA A 63 5.95 -2.34 3.61
CA ALA A 63 7.02 -2.16 2.64
C ALA A 63 7.37 -3.47 1.91
N ARG A 64 7.42 -4.61 2.63
CA ARG A 64 7.62 -5.92 1.99
C ARG A 64 6.48 -6.29 1.04
N THR A 65 5.24 -6.06 1.44
CA THR A 65 4.07 -6.33 0.58
C THR A 65 4.09 -5.48 -0.69
N MET A 66 4.46 -4.20 -0.58
CA MET A 66 4.55 -3.29 -1.73
C MET A 66 5.80 -3.58 -2.60
N GLY A 67 6.89 -4.01 -1.96
CA GLY A 67 8.19 -4.27 -2.59
C GLY A 67 8.17 -5.36 -3.65
N LYS A 68 7.24 -6.33 -3.57
CA LYS A 68 7.11 -7.40 -4.57
C LYS A 68 6.98 -6.89 -6.01
N ARG A 69 6.23 -5.81 -6.24
CA ARG A 69 6.08 -5.23 -7.59
C ARG A 69 7.38 -4.59 -8.09
N ALA A 70 8.12 -3.95 -7.20
CA ALA A 70 9.43 -3.39 -7.52
C ALA A 70 10.47 -4.49 -7.77
N GLU A 71 10.37 -5.59 -7.02
CA GLU A 71 11.20 -6.78 -7.15
C GLU A 71 10.93 -7.50 -8.49
N GLU A 72 9.66 -7.73 -8.84
CA GLU A 72 9.21 -8.29 -10.12
C GLU A 72 9.66 -7.41 -11.30
N ALA A 73 9.46 -6.08 -11.21
CA ALA A 73 9.91 -5.17 -12.27
C ALA A 73 11.43 -5.15 -12.43
N ARG A 74 12.20 -5.26 -11.34
CA ARG A 74 13.65 -5.44 -11.38
C ARG A 74 14.02 -6.75 -12.05
N ASP A 75 13.39 -7.86 -11.67
CA ASP A 75 13.67 -9.18 -12.23
C ASP A 75 13.37 -9.24 -13.73
N THR A 76 12.24 -8.69 -14.19
CA THR A 76 11.94 -8.56 -15.63
C THR A 76 13.02 -7.79 -16.37
N ARG A 77 13.45 -6.63 -15.84
CA ARG A 77 14.52 -5.83 -16.45
C ARG A 77 15.86 -6.58 -16.51
N MET A 78 16.19 -7.31 -15.45
CA MET A 78 17.40 -8.14 -15.41
C MET A 78 17.33 -9.27 -16.45
N ARG A 79 16.14 -9.88 -16.63
CA ARG A 79 15.91 -10.91 -17.65
C ARG A 79 16.06 -10.35 -19.06
N ASP A 80 15.42 -9.22 -19.34
CA ASP A 80 15.48 -8.54 -20.64
C ASP A 80 16.90 -8.06 -20.98
N ALA A 81 17.68 -7.66 -19.97
CA ALA A 81 19.08 -7.27 -20.12
C ALA A 81 20.05 -8.46 -20.24
N GLY A 82 19.57 -9.71 -20.09
CA GLY A 82 20.41 -10.92 -20.11
C GLY A 82 21.34 -11.07 -18.91
N VAL A 83 21.11 -10.32 -17.82
CA VAL A 83 21.94 -10.31 -16.59
C VAL A 83 21.26 -11.08 -15.45
N TRP A 84 20.13 -11.74 -15.73
CA TRP A 84 19.38 -12.49 -14.71
C TRP A 84 20.02 -13.85 -14.43
N ASP A 85 20.56 -14.00 -13.23
CA ASP A 85 21.02 -15.27 -12.67
C ASP A 85 19.98 -15.75 -11.64
N PRO A 86 19.29 -16.89 -11.86
CA PRO A 86 18.37 -17.45 -10.88
C PRO A 86 19.04 -17.88 -9.57
N GLY A 87 20.38 -17.98 -9.53
CA GLY A 87 21.12 -18.47 -8.38
C GLY A 87 20.72 -19.92 -8.07
N LEU A 88 21.32 -20.87 -8.80
CA LEU A 88 21.29 -22.29 -8.41
C LEU A 88 22.10 -22.53 -7.13
#